data_AF-A0ABD6AJQ0-F1
#
_entry.id   AF-A0ABD6AJQ0-F1
#
_cell.length_a   1.000
_cell.length_b   1.000
_cell.length_c   1.000
_cell.angle_alpha   90.00
_cell.angle_beta   90.00
_cell.angle_gamma   90.00
#
_symmetry.space_group_name_H-M   'P 1'
#
loop_
_entity.id
_entity.type
_entity.pdbx_description
1 polymer ?
#
loop_
_entity_poly.entity_id
_entity_poly.type
_entity_poly.pdbx_seq_one_letter_code
_entity_poly.pdbx_strand_id
1 'polypeptide(L)'
;MTEEERPIFERGDVVYGDDPFKSEEDARPWLILSNHEGRPFHGEQYIALTLTSKSWMHGLIDVPGESWLRGGIPDVSRIVPWGVQSIDHEDIDFWQGRLDSDVVDEAVAALVEELH
;
A
#
# COMPACT_ATOMS: atom_id res chain seq x y z
N MET A 1 -1.36 11.66 -29.36
CA MET A 1 -0.97 10.75 -28.29
C MET A 1 -2.17 10.73 -27.37
N THR A 2 -2.91 9.63 -27.36
CA THR A 2 -4.04 9.49 -26.44
C THR A 2 -3.48 9.55 -25.03
N GLU A 3 -4.07 10.39 -24.20
CA GLU A 3 -3.91 10.33 -22.75
C GLU A 3 -4.28 8.89 -22.36
N GLU A 4 -3.29 8.03 -22.15
CA GLU A 4 -3.54 6.75 -21.52
C GLU A 4 -4.14 7.09 -20.16
N GLU A 5 -5.39 6.70 -19.93
CA GLU A 5 -6.05 6.93 -18.65
C GLU A 5 -5.13 6.38 -17.56
N ARG A 6 -4.57 7.29 -16.74
CA ARG A 6 -3.73 6.91 -15.61
C ARG A 6 -4.55 5.98 -14.71
N PRO A 7 -4.04 4.79 -14.38
CA PRO A 7 -4.82 3.84 -13.59
C PRO A 7 -5.07 4.42 -12.20
N ILE A 8 -6.33 4.40 -11.78
CA ILE A 8 -6.70 4.78 -10.42
C ILE A 8 -6.56 3.54 -9.54
N PHE A 9 -5.73 3.63 -8.49
CA PHE A 9 -5.56 2.52 -7.55
C PHE A 9 -6.64 2.53 -6.47
N GLU A 10 -7.08 1.33 -6.11
CA GLU A 10 -8.21 1.11 -5.24
C GLU A 10 -7.77 0.49 -3.92
N ARG A 11 -8.63 0.59 -2.90
CA ARG A 11 -8.42 -0.09 -1.63
C ARG A 11 -8.08 -1.57 -1.84
N GLY A 12 -6.99 -2.02 -1.22
CA GLY A 12 -6.48 -3.39 -1.32
C GLY A 12 -5.47 -3.61 -2.44
N ASP A 13 -5.29 -2.64 -3.35
CA ASP A 13 -4.17 -2.70 -4.29
C ASP A 13 -2.85 -2.51 -3.55
N VAL A 14 -1.84 -3.25 -3.99
CA VAL A 14 -0.45 -3.06 -3.58
C VAL A 14 0.29 -2.51 -4.77
N VAL A 15 0.94 -1.37 -4.55
CA VAL A 15 1.76 -0.68 -5.55
C VAL A 15 3.21 -0.65 -5.07
N TYR A 16 4.14 -0.56 -6.01
CA TYR A 16 5.55 -0.37 -5.71
C TYR A 16 5.96 1.01 -6.20
N GLY A 17 6.69 1.74 -5.37
CA GLY A 17 7.10 3.10 -5.68
C GLY A 17 7.99 3.69 -4.62
N ASP A 18 8.35 4.95 -4.80
CA ASP A 18 9.29 5.65 -3.96
C ASP A 18 8.81 5.78 -2.51
N ASP A 19 9.78 5.87 -1.60
CA ASP A 19 9.55 6.20 -0.20
C ASP A 19 9.82 7.68 -0.01
N PRO A 20 8.79 8.53 0.21
CA PRO A 20 8.95 9.99 0.20
C PRO A 20 9.83 10.50 1.36
N PHE A 21 10.20 9.64 2.31
CA PHE A 21 11.10 9.96 3.42
C PHE A 21 12.53 9.43 3.24
N LYS A 22 12.85 8.79 2.12
CA LYS A 22 14.18 8.25 1.85
C LYS A 22 14.70 8.71 0.49
N SER A 23 16.02 8.76 0.35
CA SER A 23 16.67 9.14 -0.92
C SER A 23 16.27 8.18 -2.04
N GLU A 24 16.37 8.64 -3.30
CA GLU A 24 15.94 8.07 -4.60
C GLU A 24 16.21 6.57 -4.90
N GLU A 25 16.75 5.78 -3.97
CA GLU A 25 17.04 4.34 -4.14
C GLU A 25 16.22 3.43 -3.20
N ASP A 26 15.27 3.96 -2.43
CA ASP A 26 14.62 3.23 -1.33
C ASP A 26 13.12 2.94 -1.57
N ALA A 27 12.77 2.60 -2.82
CA ALA A 27 11.42 2.18 -3.22
C ALA A 27 10.93 0.95 -2.44
N ARG A 28 9.61 0.85 -2.27
CA ARG A 28 8.99 -0.20 -1.46
C ARG A 28 7.54 -0.47 -1.85
N PRO A 29 6.97 -1.61 -1.42
CA PRO A 29 5.54 -1.84 -1.59
C PRO A 29 4.69 -1.03 -0.60
N TRP A 30 3.55 -0.56 -1.10
CA TRP A 30 2.54 0.21 -0.40
C TRP A 30 1.17 -0.42 -0.59
N LEU A 31 0.47 -0.71 0.50
CA LEU A 31 -0.93 -1.16 0.48
C LEU A 31 -1.86 0.05 0.50
N ILE A 32 -2.63 0.23 -0.56
CA ILE A 32 -3.65 1.29 -0.64
C ILE A 32 -4.81 0.97 0.32
N LEU A 33 -5.04 1.85 1.29
CA LEU A 33 -6.16 1.78 2.23
C LEU A 33 -7.39 2.53 1.72
N SER A 34 -7.18 3.64 1.01
CA SER A 34 -8.27 4.52 0.59
C SER A 34 -7.88 5.43 -0.59
N ASN A 35 -8.81 5.55 -1.54
CA ASN A 35 -8.84 6.53 -2.61
C ASN A 35 -10.30 6.83 -3.02
N HIS A 36 -11.03 7.52 -2.17
CA HIS A 36 -12.48 7.70 -2.36
C HIS A 36 -12.83 8.77 -3.39
N GLU A 37 -13.68 8.40 -4.35
CA GLU A 37 -14.30 9.35 -5.29
C GLU A 37 -15.03 10.48 -4.52
N GLY A 38 -14.90 11.71 -5.01
CA GLY A 38 -15.49 12.90 -4.38
C GLY A 38 -14.69 13.50 -3.22
N ARG A 39 -13.55 12.91 -2.85
CA ARG A 39 -12.55 13.57 -2.01
C ARG A 39 -11.56 14.38 -2.88
N PRO A 40 -10.96 15.46 -2.36
CA PRO A 40 -9.83 16.11 -3.02
C PRO A 40 -8.74 15.09 -3.36
N PHE A 41 -8.05 15.31 -4.49
CA PHE A 41 -6.92 14.49 -4.96
C PHE A 41 -7.25 13.01 -5.26
N HIS A 42 -8.53 12.68 -5.53
CA HIS A 42 -8.91 11.34 -5.97
C HIS A 42 -8.15 10.96 -7.26
N GLY A 43 -7.48 9.81 -7.24
CA GLY A 43 -6.62 9.36 -8.34
C GLY A 43 -5.22 10.00 -8.37
N GLU A 44 -4.99 11.05 -7.58
CA GLU A 44 -3.71 11.76 -7.47
C GLU A 44 -2.96 11.40 -6.18
N GLN A 45 -3.67 11.19 -5.07
CA GLN A 45 -3.07 10.86 -3.77
C GLN A 45 -3.82 9.73 -3.07
N TYR A 46 -3.06 8.88 -2.38
CA TYR A 46 -3.55 7.65 -1.79
C TYR A 46 -3.13 7.53 -0.33
N ILE A 47 -4.06 7.13 0.55
CA ILE A 47 -3.70 6.71 1.91
C ILE A 47 -3.21 5.27 1.84
N ALA A 48 -1.99 5.01 2.29
CA ALA A 48 -1.37 3.70 2.20
C ALA A 48 -0.62 3.30 3.48
N LEU A 49 -0.41 2.00 3.65
CA LEU A 49 0.51 1.43 4.64
C LEU A 49 1.74 0.87 3.96
N THR A 50 2.89 1.05 4.60
CA THR A 50 4.14 0.46 4.13
C THR A 50 4.18 -1.06 4.35
N LEU A 51 4.76 -1.77 3.38
CA LEU A 51 5.16 -3.17 3.53
C LEU A 51 6.67 -3.28 3.71
N THR A 52 7.09 -4.27 4.50
CA THR A 52 8.51 -4.52 4.78
C THR A 52 8.85 -6.00 4.83
N SER A 53 10.01 -6.35 4.30
CA SER A 53 10.60 -7.69 4.45
C SER A 53 11.32 -7.89 5.80
N LYS A 54 11.49 -6.81 6.58
CA LYS A 54 12.13 -6.88 7.90
C LYS A 54 11.24 -7.63 8.89
N SER A 55 11.78 -8.69 9.48
CA SER A 55 11.04 -9.58 10.40
C SER A 55 11.24 -9.32 11.89
N TRP A 56 12.15 -8.41 12.26
CA TRP A 56 12.54 -8.18 13.65
C TRP A 56 11.64 -7.19 14.40
N MET A 57 10.71 -6.52 13.72
CA MET A 57 9.75 -5.61 14.36
C MET A 57 8.56 -6.40 14.92
N HIS A 58 8.08 -6.00 16.09
CA HIS A 58 6.89 -6.59 16.73
C HIS A 58 5.62 -5.85 16.28
N GLY A 59 4.49 -6.55 16.18
CA GLY A 59 3.21 -5.95 15.77
C GLY A 59 3.01 -5.84 14.25
N LEU A 60 3.88 -6.49 13.47
CA LEU A 60 3.68 -6.60 12.02
C LEU A 60 2.54 -7.56 11.70
N ILE A 61 1.78 -7.27 10.64
CA ILE A 61 0.72 -8.15 10.13
C ILE A 61 1.28 -8.98 8.98
N ASP A 62 1.20 -10.30 9.12
CA ASP A 62 1.61 -11.22 8.06
C ASP A 62 0.67 -11.11 6.86
N VAL A 63 1.22 -11.27 5.66
CA VAL A 63 0.44 -11.31 4.41
C VAL A 63 0.60 -12.72 3.82
N PRO A 64 -0.32 -13.65 4.15
CA PRO A 64 -0.30 -14.99 3.57
C PRO A 64 -0.37 -14.96 2.04
N GLY A 65 0.25 -15.94 1.38
CA GLY A 65 0.27 -16.02 -0.08
C GLY A 65 -1.15 -16.16 -0.67
N GLU A 66 -2.02 -16.87 0.04
CA GLU A 66 -3.44 -17.06 -0.29
C GLU A 66 -4.28 -15.78 -0.20
N SER A 67 -3.81 -14.77 0.53
CA SER A 67 -4.50 -13.48 0.64
C SER A 67 -4.32 -12.61 -0.61
N TRP A 68 -3.47 -12.99 -1.55
CA TRP A 68 -3.35 -12.31 -2.85
C TRP A 68 -4.42 -12.78 -3.82
N LEU A 69 -5.36 -11.89 -4.15
CA LEU A 69 -6.36 -12.12 -5.19
C LEU A 69 -5.74 -12.06 -6.59
N ARG A 70 -4.72 -11.21 -6.77
CA ARG A 70 -3.92 -11.07 -7.99
C ARG A 70 -2.51 -10.60 -7.66
N GLY A 71 -1.55 -10.95 -8.50
CA GLY A 71 -0.17 -10.53 -8.32
C GLY A 71 0.49 -11.21 -7.12
N GLY A 72 1.38 -10.49 -6.45
CA GLY A 72 2.12 -10.99 -5.30
C GLY A 72 3.43 -10.24 -5.09
N ILE A 73 4.18 -10.63 -4.06
CA ILE A 73 5.50 -10.06 -3.78
C ILE A 73 6.57 -11.15 -3.90
N PRO A 74 7.78 -10.83 -4.40
CA PRO A 74 8.85 -11.81 -4.55
C PRO A 74 9.41 -12.26 -3.20
N ASP A 75 9.45 -11.37 -2.21
CA ASP A 75 9.98 -11.63 -0.87
C ASP A 75 8.87 -11.55 0.18
N VAL A 76 8.91 -12.45 1.17
CA VAL A 76 7.96 -12.43 2.30
C VAL A 76 8.01 -11.07 2.99
N SER A 77 6.92 -10.33 2.89
CA SER A 77 6.75 -9.02 3.52
C SER A 77 5.53 -9.00 4.42
N ARG A 78 5.53 -8.02 5.32
CA ARG A 78 4.48 -7.79 6.30
C ARG A 78 4.03 -6.35 6.23
N ILE A 79 2.77 -6.12 6.56
CA ILE A 79 2.23 -4.77 6.69
C ILE A 79 2.71 -4.20 8.02
N VAL A 80 3.10 -2.93 8.01
CA VAL A 80 3.50 -2.17 9.21
C VAL A 80 2.32 -1.27 9.60
N PRO A 81 1.53 -1.61 10.64
CA PRO A 81 0.28 -0.90 10.94
C PRO A 81 0.45 0.59 11.23
N TRP A 82 1.52 0.97 11.95
CA TRP A 82 1.84 2.37 12.26
C TRP A 82 2.53 3.11 11.10
N GLY A 83 2.88 2.43 10.01
CA GLY A 83 3.59 2.97 8.87
C GLY A 83 2.66 3.60 7.83
N VAL A 84 1.70 4.42 8.27
CA VAL A 84 0.71 5.11 7.42
C VAL A 84 1.31 6.33 6.72
N GLN A 85 1.01 6.48 5.43
CA GLN A 85 1.42 7.61 4.62
C GLN A 85 0.37 8.02 3.59
N SER A 86 0.49 9.25 3.11
CA SER A 86 -0.14 9.70 1.87
C SER A 86 0.91 9.67 0.77
N ILE A 87 0.72 8.85 -0.26
CA ILE A 87 1.64 8.74 -1.40
C ILE A 87 1.04 9.43 -2.63
N ASP A 88 1.88 10.07 -3.44
CA ASP A 88 1.46 10.67 -4.71
C ASP A 88 1.42 9.62 -5.82
N HIS A 89 0.53 9.79 -6.80
CA HIS A 89 0.51 8.93 -7.98
C HIS A 89 1.83 8.98 -8.75
N GLU A 90 2.51 10.13 -8.75
CA GLU A 90 3.78 10.30 -9.45
C GLU A 90 4.94 9.52 -8.80
N ASP A 91 4.81 9.15 -7.53
CA ASP A 91 5.78 8.33 -6.80
C ASP A 91 5.54 6.81 -7.00
N ILE A 92 4.49 6.42 -7.75
CA ILE A 92 4.15 5.02 -8.00
C ILE A 92 4.74 4.54 -9.32
N ASP A 93 5.66 3.57 -9.26
CA ASP A 93 6.28 2.97 -10.43
C ASP A 93 5.34 1.99 -11.14
N PHE A 94 4.75 1.06 -10.37
CA PHE A 94 3.89 0.02 -10.92
C PHE A 94 2.95 -0.61 -9.90
N TRP A 95 1.85 -1.16 -10.41
CA TRP A 95 0.94 -2.01 -9.64
C TRP A 95 1.53 -3.41 -9.46
N GLN A 96 1.55 -3.91 -8.23
CA GLN A 96 2.14 -5.20 -7.89
C GLN A 96 1.11 -6.30 -7.69
N GLY A 97 -0.06 -5.98 -7.15
CA GLY A 97 -1.10 -6.96 -6.88
C GLY A 97 -2.28 -6.40 -6.12
N ARG A 98 -3.18 -7.30 -5.72
CA ARG A 98 -4.34 -6.96 -4.90
C ARG A 98 -4.54 -7.99 -3.80
N LEU A 99 -4.71 -7.50 -2.59
CA LEU A 99 -5.04 -8.30 -1.42
C LEU A 99 -6.55 -8.49 -1.25
N ASP A 100 -6.92 -9.58 -0.60
CA ASP A 100 -8.25 -9.85 -0.12
C ASP A 100 -8.66 -8.84 0.97
N SER A 101 -9.95 -8.48 1.00
CA SER A 101 -10.47 -7.47 1.90
C SER A 101 -10.23 -7.77 3.37
N ASP A 102 -10.22 -9.05 3.77
CA ASP A 102 -10.09 -9.43 5.19
C ASP A 102 -8.74 -8.96 5.77
N VAL A 103 -7.64 -9.11 5.01
CA VAL A 103 -6.31 -8.64 5.42
C VAL A 103 -6.24 -7.11 5.43
N VAL A 104 -6.92 -6.45 4.50
CA VAL A 104 -6.97 -4.97 4.47
C VAL A 104 -7.79 -4.43 5.64
N ASP A 105 -8.87 -5.11 6.03
CA ASP A 105 -9.70 -4.76 7.18
C ASP A 105 -8.91 -4.93 8.49
N GLU A 106 -8.14 -6.01 8.64
CA GLU A 106 -7.22 -6.21 9.77
C GLU A 106 -6.17 -5.09 9.85
N ALA A 107 -5.56 -4.74 8.70
CA ALA A 107 -4.56 -3.68 8.64
C ALA A 107 -5.13 -2.30 9.03
N VAL A 108 -6.36 -1.97 8.59
CA VAL A 108 -7.04 -0.74 9.00
C VAL A 108 -7.36 -0.77 10.49
N ALA A 109 -7.85 -1.89 11.03
CA ALA A 109 -8.15 -2.02 12.45
C ALA A 109 -6.91 -1.79 13.32
N ALA A 110 -5.78 -2.42 12.96
CA ALA A 110 -4.52 -2.24 13.66
C ALA A 110 -3.99 -0.79 13.55
N LEU A 111 -4.08 -0.16 12.38
CA LEU A 111 -3.74 1.27 12.24
C LEU A 111 -4.60 2.13 13.18
N VAL A 112 -5.90 1.88 13.28
CA VAL A 112 -6.78 2.63 14.18
C VAL A 112 -6.38 2.44 15.64
N GLU A 113 -5.94 1.25 16.04
CA GLU A 113 -5.45 0.98 17.39
C GLU A 113 -4.17 1.77 17.73
N GLU A 114 -3.28 2.03 16.76
CA GLU A 114 -2.08 2.87 16.94
C GLU A 114 -2.41 4.35 17.19
N LEU A 115 -3.65 4.79 16.93
CA LEU A 115 -4.09 6.18 17.05
C LEU A 115 -4.90 6.46 18.33
N HIS A 116 -5.06 5.47 19.21
CA HIS A 116 -5.73 5.59 20.51
C HIS A 116 -4.77 6.01 21.63
#